data_AF-A0A2A8V2W1-F1
#
_entry.id   AF-A0A2A8V2W1-F1
#
_cell.length_a   1.000
_cell.length_b   1.000
_cell.length_c   1.000
_cell.angle_alpha   90.00
_cell.angle_beta   90.00
_cell.angle_gamma   90.00
#
_symmetry.space_group_name_H-M   'P 1'
#
loop_
_entity.id
_entity.type
_entity.pdbx_description
1 polymer ?
#
loop_
_entity_poly.entity_id
_entity_poly.type
_entity_poly.pdbx_seq_one_letter_code
_entity_poly.pdbx_strand_id
1 'polypeptide(L)'
;MGIGKIIYYHRKKQGKTQEELCGGICSVTHLSKIENNSKEANIGTLKLLCERLEISIEKEEGKIRDIQKKIDGFYDAIERLNKVKAQSLYNFLSNDKEYISCTKYIYLYELCELRYYLFLDKLDEVEKMFEKINKHKRKFSQYERCLSDFLYVIY
;
A
#
# COMPACT_ATOMS: atom_id res chain seq x y z
N MET A 1 -6.29 3.58 11.59
CA MET A 1 -5.79 2.26 11.15
C MET A 1 -6.62 1.81 9.94
N GLY A 2 -6.00 1.40 8.83
CA GLY A 2 -6.69 1.02 7.58
C GLY A 2 -6.92 -0.48 7.44
N ILE A 3 -7.18 -1.19 8.55
CA ILE A 3 -7.26 -2.66 8.60
C ILE A 3 -8.34 -3.22 7.65
N GLY A 4 -9.35 -2.43 7.32
CA GLY A 4 -10.41 -2.84 6.39
C GLY A 4 -9.88 -3.24 5.01
N LYS A 5 -8.94 -2.48 4.44
CA LYS A 5 -8.30 -2.85 3.17
C LYS A 5 -7.43 -4.10 3.28
N ILE A 6 -6.86 -4.35 4.46
CA ILE A 6 -6.07 -5.56 4.72
C ILE A 6 -7.00 -6.78 4.81
N ILE A 7 -8.14 -6.65 5.50
CA ILE A 7 -9.21 -7.66 5.52
C ILE A 7 -9.66 -7.99 4.08
N TYR A 8 -9.90 -6.96 3.26
CA TYR A 8 -10.22 -7.14 1.84
C TYR A 8 -9.14 -7.94 1.10
N TYR A 9 -7.86 -7.56 1.26
CA TYR A 9 -6.72 -8.25 0.64
C TYR A 9 -6.69 -9.73 1.00
N HIS A 10 -6.76 -10.05 2.30
CA HIS A 10 -6.71 -11.45 2.75
C HIS A 10 -7.94 -12.24 2.31
N ARG A 11 -9.13 -11.66 2.37
CA ARG A 11 -10.36 -12.30 1.89
C ARG A 11 -10.25 -12.67 0.42
N LYS A 12 -9.80 -11.74 -0.42
CA LYS A 12 -9.60 -11.99 -1.86
C LYS A 12 -8.51 -13.03 -2.12
N LYS A 13 -7.40 -12.97 -1.38
CA LYS A 13 -6.31 -13.95 -1.46
C LYS A 13 -6.77 -15.37 -1.10
N GLN A 14 -7.74 -15.49 -0.20
CA GLN A 14 -8.36 -16.77 0.19
C GLN A 14 -9.56 -17.17 -0.68
N GLY A 15 -9.92 -16.38 -1.70
CA GLY A 15 -11.05 -16.68 -2.59
C GLY A 15 -12.43 -16.56 -1.94
N LYS A 16 -12.55 -15.94 -0.76
CA LYS A 16 -13.82 -15.86 -0.01
C LYS A 16 -14.73 -14.74 -0.53
N THR A 17 -16.04 -15.00 -0.57
CA THR A 17 -17.07 -13.97 -0.79
C THR A 17 -17.26 -13.10 0.45
N GLN A 18 -17.96 -11.97 0.32
CA GLN A 18 -18.25 -11.13 1.49
C GLN A 18 -19.24 -11.83 2.43
N GLU A 19 -20.19 -12.55 1.85
CA GLU A 19 -21.19 -13.38 2.53
C GLU A 19 -20.53 -14.45 3.40
N GLU A 20 -19.54 -15.16 2.85
CA GLU A 20 -18.78 -16.19 3.56
C GLU A 20 -17.98 -15.63 4.73
N LEU A 21 -17.37 -14.45 4.55
CA LEU A 21 -16.58 -13.84 5.62
C LEU A 21 -17.47 -13.25 6.72
N CYS A 22 -18.52 -12.52 6.37
CA CYS A 22 -19.35 -11.80 7.33
C CYS A 22 -20.38 -12.67 8.06
N GLY A 23 -20.62 -13.90 7.60
CA GLY A 23 -21.59 -14.83 8.17
C GLY A 23 -21.49 -14.94 9.70
N GLY A 24 -22.58 -14.61 10.39
CA GLY A 24 -22.65 -14.63 11.86
C GLY A 24 -21.84 -13.55 12.58
N ILE A 25 -21.22 -12.60 11.87
CA ILE A 25 -20.46 -11.46 12.44
C ILE A 25 -21.17 -10.13 12.16
N CYS A 26 -21.45 -9.84 10.88
CA CYS A 26 -22.07 -8.58 10.45
C CYS A 26 -22.77 -8.75 9.10
N SER A 27 -23.44 -7.69 8.62
CA SER A 27 -24.05 -7.71 7.29
C SER A 27 -23.01 -7.49 6.19
N VAL A 28 -23.29 -8.01 4.98
CA VAL A 28 -22.46 -7.80 3.77
C VAL A 28 -22.25 -6.31 3.51
N THR A 29 -23.29 -5.49 3.66
CA THR A 29 -23.20 -4.02 3.52
C THR A 29 -22.27 -3.40 4.56
N HIS A 30 -22.25 -3.93 5.79
CA HIS A 30 -21.32 -3.47 6.82
C HIS A 30 -19.89 -3.88 6.47
N LEU A 31 -19.65 -5.14 6.09
CA LEU A 31 -18.32 -5.59 5.66
C LEU A 31 -17.80 -4.78 4.46
N SER A 32 -18.64 -4.49 3.47
CA SER A 32 -18.25 -3.65 2.32
C SER A 32 -17.80 -2.24 2.74
N LYS A 33 -18.45 -1.64 3.74
CA LYS A 33 -18.02 -0.34 4.30
C LYS A 33 -16.69 -0.43 5.03
N ILE A 34 -16.47 -1.53 5.76
CA ILE A 34 -15.20 -1.82 6.43
C ILE A 34 -14.08 -1.92 5.40
N GLU A 35 -14.26 -2.76 4.38
CA GLU A 35 -13.27 -3.02 3.33
C GLU A 35 -12.89 -1.76 2.53
N ASN A 36 -13.85 -0.83 2.37
CA ASN A 36 -13.64 0.43 1.66
C ASN A 36 -13.19 1.60 2.57
N ASN A 37 -12.81 1.35 3.83
CA ASN A 37 -12.38 2.36 4.81
C ASN A 37 -13.39 3.52 5.00
N SER A 38 -14.70 3.27 4.85
CA SER A 38 -15.72 4.32 4.90
C SER A 38 -16.31 4.57 6.30
N LYS A 39 -15.97 3.73 7.29
CA LYS A 39 -16.41 3.84 8.70
C LYS A 39 -15.46 3.09 9.63
N GLU A 40 -15.18 3.64 10.81
CA GLU A 40 -14.54 2.90 11.89
C GLU A 40 -15.49 1.80 12.36
N ALA A 41 -15.17 0.54 12.05
CA ALA A 41 -15.88 -0.59 12.62
C ALA A 41 -15.48 -0.81 14.08
N ASN A 42 -16.41 -1.35 14.85
CA ASN A 42 -16.12 -1.79 16.20
C ASN A 42 -14.97 -2.81 16.18
N ILE A 43 -14.02 -2.62 17.09
CA ILE A 43 -12.86 -3.49 17.31
C ILE A 43 -13.29 -4.96 17.46
N GLY A 44 -14.42 -5.24 18.12
CA GLY A 44 -14.96 -6.60 18.26
C GLY A 44 -15.27 -7.26 16.91
N THR A 45 -15.91 -6.53 16.00
CA THR A 45 -16.20 -7.00 14.63
C THR A 45 -14.91 -7.25 13.84
N LEU A 46 -13.94 -6.34 13.94
CA LEU A 46 -12.66 -6.48 13.25
C LEU A 46 -11.88 -7.70 13.72
N LYS A 47 -11.87 -7.98 15.04
CA LYS A 47 -11.23 -9.18 15.60
C LYS A 47 -11.85 -10.46 15.05
N LEU A 48 -13.18 -10.58 15.06
CA LEU A 48 -13.88 -11.75 14.54
C LEU A 48 -13.61 -11.98 13.04
N LEU A 49 -13.54 -10.90 12.25
CA LEU A 49 -13.20 -11.00 10.83
C LEU A 49 -11.75 -11.45 10.62
N CYS A 50 -10.81 -10.91 11.41
CA CYS A 50 -9.40 -11.32 11.39
C CYS A 50 -9.21 -12.78 11.80
N GLU A 51 -9.91 -13.22 12.86
CA GLU A 51 -9.90 -14.63 13.30
C GLU A 51 -10.37 -15.57 12.18
N ARG A 52 -11.45 -15.20 11.47
CA ARG A 52 -11.95 -16.01 10.34
C ARG A 52 -11.01 -16.05 9.14
N LEU A 53 -10.22 -14.99 8.96
CA LEU A 53 -9.18 -14.92 7.94
C LEU A 53 -7.86 -15.53 8.43
N GLU A 54 -7.79 -16.02 9.67
CA GLU A 54 -6.58 -16.56 10.28
C GLU A 54 -5.40 -15.57 10.28
N ILE A 55 -5.70 -14.28 10.43
CA ILE A 55 -4.70 -13.20 10.50
C ILE A 55 -4.66 -12.58 11.91
N SER A 56 -3.47 -12.14 12.31
CA SER A 56 -3.27 -11.40 13.56
C SER A 56 -3.02 -9.94 13.25
N ILE A 57 -3.75 -9.06 13.93
CA ILE A 57 -3.61 -7.60 13.78
C ILE A 57 -2.17 -7.20 14.10
N GLU A 58 -1.57 -7.77 15.14
CA GLU A 58 -0.21 -7.48 15.58
C GLU A 58 0.82 -7.89 14.53
N LYS A 59 0.62 -9.04 13.87
CA LYS A 59 1.47 -9.49 12.75
C LYS A 59 1.35 -8.56 11.55
N GLU A 60 0.13 -8.16 11.20
CA GLU A 60 -0.12 -7.23 10.09
C GLU A 60 0.52 -5.86 10.36
N GLU A 61 0.41 -5.35 11.59
CA GLU A 61 1.12 -4.13 11.99
C GLU A 61 2.64 -4.27 11.91
N GLY A 62 3.18 -5.43 12.29
CA GLY A 62 4.59 -5.76 12.11
C GLY A 62 5.02 -5.69 10.64
N LYS A 63 4.25 -6.33 9.75
CA LYS A 63 4.51 -6.30 8.31
C LYS A 63 4.46 -4.88 7.74
N ILE A 64 3.50 -4.07 8.17
CA ILE A 64 3.38 -2.66 7.77
C ILE A 64 4.61 -1.85 8.20
N ARG A 65 5.11 -2.04 9.43
CA ARG A 65 6.33 -1.39 9.91
C ARG A 65 7.55 -1.82 9.10
N ASP A 66 7.64 -3.09 8.73
CA ASP A 66 8.74 -3.60 7.92
C ASP A 66 8.71 -3.08 6.48
N ILE A 67 7.51 -2.88 5.91
CA ILE A 67 7.33 -2.22 4.61
C ILE A 67 7.82 -0.78 4.68
N GLN A 68 7.43 -0.04 5.72
CA GLN A 68 7.90 1.33 5.91
C GLN A 68 9.43 1.39 5.91
N LYS A 69 10.08 0.57 6.74
CA LYS A 69 11.55 0.51 6.81
C LYS A 69 12.19 0.17 5.46
N LYS A 70 11.58 -0.70 4.66
CA LYS A 70 12.08 -1.04 3.32
C LYS A 70 11.91 0.12 2.34
N ILE A 71 10.80 0.85 2.41
CA ILE A 71 10.59 2.06 1.59
C ILE A 71 11.62 3.14 1.96
N ASP A 72 11.83 3.39 3.26
CA ASP A 72 12.83 4.35 3.74
C ASP A 72 14.24 3.94 3.27
N GLY A 73 14.59 2.66 3.44
CA GLY A 73 15.87 2.13 2.97
C GLY A 73 16.03 2.14 1.45
N PHE A 74 14.92 2.08 0.70
CA PHE A 74 14.92 2.14 -0.76
C PHE A 74 15.18 3.56 -1.23
N TYR A 75 14.49 4.52 -0.63
CA TYR A 75 14.75 5.95 -0.83
C TYR A 75 16.22 6.28 -0.56
N ASP A 76 16.75 5.88 0.60
CA ASP A 76 18.15 6.11 0.98
C ASP A 76 19.14 5.47 0.00
N ALA A 77 18.82 4.28 -0.53
CA ALA A 77 19.67 3.61 -1.50
C ALA A 77 19.74 4.38 -2.82
N ILE A 78 18.63 4.97 -3.26
CA ILE A 78 18.57 5.82 -4.45
C ILE A 78 19.37 7.11 -4.20
N GLU A 79 19.20 7.77 -3.05
CA GLU A 79 19.94 9.01 -2.75
C GLU A 79 21.45 8.80 -2.71
N ARG A 80 21.89 7.63 -2.22
CA ARG A 80 23.31 7.25 -2.16
C ARG A 80 23.83 6.61 -3.45
N LEU A 81 23.02 6.62 -4.52
CA LEU A 81 23.34 6.02 -5.82
C LEU A 81 23.72 4.53 -5.74
N ASN A 82 23.27 3.83 -4.70
CA ASN A 82 23.56 2.41 -4.51
C ASN A 82 22.58 1.56 -5.32
N LYS A 83 22.92 1.36 -6.60
CA LYS A 83 22.11 0.62 -7.58
C LYS A 83 21.76 -0.80 -7.11
N VAL A 84 22.72 -1.52 -6.54
CA VAL A 84 22.53 -2.92 -6.12
C VAL A 84 21.51 -3.01 -4.98
N LYS A 85 21.64 -2.16 -3.97
CA LYS A 85 20.69 -2.12 -2.84
C LYS A 85 19.32 -1.60 -3.27
N ALA A 86 19.28 -0.60 -4.15
CA ALA A 86 18.02 -0.07 -4.68
C ALA A 86 17.26 -1.16 -5.45
N GLN A 87 17.94 -1.89 -6.35
CA GLN A 87 17.32 -2.98 -7.11
C GLN A 87 16.82 -4.12 -6.21
N SER A 88 17.58 -4.50 -5.18
CA SER A 88 17.15 -5.57 -4.27
C SER A 88 15.90 -5.16 -3.49
N LEU A 89 15.88 -3.94 -2.95
CA LEU A 89 14.71 -3.41 -2.23
C LEU A 89 13.50 -3.22 -3.15
N TYR A 90 13.72 -2.75 -4.38
CA TYR A 90 12.68 -2.67 -5.40
C TYR A 90 12.04 -4.05 -5.63
N ASN A 91 12.83 -5.09 -5.85
CA ASN A 91 12.30 -6.46 -6.05
C ASN A 91 11.45 -6.93 -4.86
N PHE A 92 11.91 -6.68 -3.62
CA PHE A 92 11.12 -7.02 -2.43
C PHE A 92 9.79 -6.26 -2.37
N LEU A 93 9.82 -4.95 -2.60
CA LEU A 93 8.63 -4.11 -2.53
C LEU A 93 7.65 -4.42 -3.68
N SER A 94 8.16 -4.68 -4.89
CA SER A 94 7.34 -5.08 -6.04
C SER A 94 6.61 -6.40 -5.81
N ASN A 95 7.25 -7.37 -5.14
CA ASN A 95 6.60 -8.63 -4.77
C ASN A 95 5.43 -8.44 -3.78
N ASP A 96 5.50 -7.42 -2.93
CA ASP A 96 4.44 -7.08 -1.97
C ASP A 96 3.50 -5.97 -2.48
N LYS A 97 3.56 -5.57 -3.77
CA LYS A 97 2.84 -4.41 -4.32
C LYS A 97 1.34 -4.41 -4.05
N GLU A 98 0.69 -5.57 -4.20
CA GLU A 98 -0.75 -5.71 -3.91
C GLU A 98 -1.06 -5.44 -2.44
N TYR A 99 -0.24 -5.96 -1.53
CA TYR A 99 -0.38 -5.73 -0.11
C TYR A 99 -0.13 -4.25 0.22
N ILE A 100 0.96 -3.67 -0.30
CA ILE A 100 1.31 -2.25 -0.12
C ILE A 100 0.15 -1.35 -0.55
N SER A 101 -0.55 -1.69 -1.63
CA SER A 101 -1.72 -0.92 -2.13
C SER A 101 -2.87 -0.83 -1.12
N CYS A 102 -2.93 -1.78 -0.19
CA CYS A 102 -3.92 -1.83 0.88
C CYS A 102 -3.46 -1.07 2.13
N THR A 103 -2.21 -0.60 2.17
CA THR A 103 -1.64 0.14 3.29
C THR A 103 -1.68 1.65 3.06
N LYS A 104 -1.36 2.40 4.12
CA LYS A 104 -1.16 3.86 4.04
C LYS A 104 0.09 4.29 3.25
N TYR A 105 0.99 3.36 2.92
CA TYR A 105 2.26 3.67 2.24
C TYR A 105 2.19 3.51 0.72
N ILE A 106 1.01 3.25 0.15
CA ILE A 106 0.83 3.08 -1.30
C ILE A 106 1.44 4.24 -2.10
N TYR A 107 1.14 5.47 -1.74
CA TYR A 107 1.58 6.64 -2.52
C TYR A 107 3.07 6.93 -2.32
N LEU A 108 3.56 6.76 -1.09
CA LEU A 108 5.00 6.86 -0.83
C LEU A 108 5.80 5.82 -1.63
N TYR A 109 5.30 4.57 -1.71
CA TYR A 109 5.90 3.54 -2.56
C TYR A 109 5.89 3.93 -4.03
N GLU A 110 4.75 4.40 -4.57
CA GLU A 110 4.65 4.84 -5.98
C GLU A 110 5.62 5.99 -6.30
N LEU A 111 5.78 6.95 -5.39
CA LEU A 111 6.73 8.05 -5.57
C LEU A 111 8.20 7.59 -5.49
N CYS A 112 8.51 6.62 -4.64
CA CYS A 112 9.85 6.01 -4.60
C CYS A 112 10.14 5.19 -5.87
N GLU A 113 9.15 4.44 -6.36
CA GLU A 113 9.20 3.74 -7.66
C GLU A 113 9.47 4.74 -8.80
N LEU A 114 8.88 5.94 -8.73
CA LEU A 114 9.04 6.99 -9.76
C LEU A 114 10.48 7.48 -9.79
N ARG A 115 10.98 7.82 -8.60
CA ARG A 115 12.36 8.25 -8.42
C ARG A 115 13.34 7.17 -8.87
N TYR A 116 13.01 5.90 -8.67
CA TYR A 116 13.83 4.79 -9.13
C TYR A 116 13.89 4.69 -10.66
N TYR A 117 12.76 4.86 -11.36
CA TYR A 117 12.77 4.88 -12.83
C TYR A 117 13.51 6.09 -13.40
N LEU A 118 13.38 7.27 -12.78
CA LEU A 118 14.21 8.43 -13.11
C LEU A 118 15.71 8.12 -12.93
N PHE A 119 16.08 7.49 -11.81
CA PHE A 119 17.45 7.08 -11.52
C PHE A 119 18.02 6.05 -12.53
N LEU A 120 17.15 5.24 -13.15
CA LEU A 120 17.51 4.28 -14.18
C LEU A 120 17.39 4.83 -15.62
N ASP A 121 17.01 6.10 -15.79
CA ASP A 121 16.76 6.74 -17.08
C ASP A 121 15.69 6.00 -17.94
N LYS A 122 14.66 5.45 -17.27
CA LYS A 122 13.54 4.75 -17.92
C LYS A 122 12.36 5.70 -18.16
N LEU A 123 12.55 6.67 -19.06
CA LEU A 123 11.61 7.78 -19.26
C LEU A 123 10.19 7.33 -19.67
N ASP A 124 10.06 6.29 -20.50
CA ASP A 124 8.75 5.74 -20.87
C ASP A 124 7.93 5.26 -19.66
N GLU A 125 8.59 4.65 -18.67
CA GLU A 125 7.95 4.17 -17.45
C GLU A 125 7.63 5.32 -16.50
N VAL A 126 8.47 6.36 -16.49
CA VAL A 126 8.24 7.60 -15.74
C VAL A 126 6.98 8.30 -16.24
N GLU A 127 6.82 8.47 -17.56
CA GLU A 127 5.67 9.14 -18.16
C GLU A 127 4.36 8.42 -17.82
N LYS A 128 4.30 7.10 -18.05
CA LYS A 128 3.14 6.26 -17.68
C LYS A 128 2.78 6.42 -16.21
N MET A 129 3.79 6.51 -15.34
CA MET A 129 3.54 6.59 -13.91
C MET A 129 3.13 7.98 -13.44
N PHE A 130 3.60 9.05 -14.08
CA PHE A 130 3.08 10.40 -13.85
C PHE A 130 1.59 10.49 -14.22
N GLU A 131 1.18 9.96 -15.37
CA GLU A 131 -0.24 9.94 -15.75
C GLU A 131 -1.09 9.22 -14.71
N LYS A 132 -0.59 8.11 -14.18
CA LYS A 132 -1.25 7.35 -13.11
C LYS A 132 -1.33 8.19 -11.83
N ILE A 133 -0.20 8.72 -11.34
CA ILE A 133 -0.11 9.51 -10.11
C ILE A 133 -1.03 10.74 -10.15
N ASN A 134 -1.08 11.44 -11.29
CA ASN A 134 -1.91 12.62 -11.45
C ASN A 134 -3.41 12.35 -11.29
N LYS A 135 -3.88 11.13 -11.62
CA LYS A 135 -5.30 10.74 -11.44
C LYS A 135 -5.72 10.70 -9.97
N HIS A 136 -4.81 10.42 -9.05
CA HIS A 136 -5.12 10.30 -7.61
C HIS A 136 -4.34 11.26 -6.71
N LYS A 137 -3.64 12.25 -7.29
CA LYS A 137 -2.89 13.29 -6.57
C LYS A 137 -3.71 14.03 -5.49
N ARG A 138 -5.04 14.13 -5.66
CA ARG A 138 -5.95 14.69 -4.63
C ARG A 138 -5.93 13.92 -3.32
N LYS A 139 -5.64 12.62 -3.34
CA LYS A 139 -5.60 11.72 -2.17
C LYS A 139 -4.25 11.75 -1.43
N PHE A 140 -3.25 12.39 -2.01
CA PHE A 140 -1.94 12.55 -1.39
C PHE A 140 -2.04 13.43 -0.14
N SER A 141 -1.27 13.06 0.87
CA SER A 141 -0.89 13.93 1.97
C SER A 141 -0.09 15.13 1.47
N GLN A 142 0.06 16.15 2.30
CA GLN A 142 0.84 17.34 1.96
C GLN A 142 2.28 16.97 1.57
N TYR A 143 2.91 16.06 2.33
CA TYR A 143 4.25 15.58 2.05
C TYR A 143 4.36 14.90 0.67
N GLU A 144 3.44 13.99 0.35
CA GLU A 144 3.43 13.26 -0.92
C GLU A 144 3.19 14.20 -2.13
N ARG A 145 2.38 15.26 -1.95
CA ARG A 145 2.20 16.28 -3.00
C ARG A 145 3.49 17.03 -3.27
N CYS A 146 4.14 17.53 -2.21
CA CYS A 146 5.43 18.22 -2.36
C CYS A 146 6.48 17.33 -3.03
N LEU A 147 6.57 16.06 -2.62
CA LEU A 147 7.50 15.11 -3.24
C LEU A 147 7.17 14.87 -4.73
N SER A 148 5.89 14.71 -5.06
CA SER A 148 5.45 14.55 -6.45
C SER A 148 5.77 15.76 -7.32
N ASP A 149 5.57 16.98 -6.80
CA ASP A 149 5.87 18.22 -7.52
C ASP A 149 7.38 18.37 -7.75
N PHE A 150 8.18 18.06 -6.74
CA PHE A 150 9.65 18.05 -6.87
C PHE A 150 10.12 17.07 -7.94
N LEU A 151 9.60 15.83 -7.95
CA LEU A 151 9.97 14.84 -8.97
C LEU A 151 9.55 15.26 -10.39
N TYR A 152 8.44 15.99 -10.53
CA TYR A 152 7.99 16.52 -11.82
C TYR A 152 8.89 17.63 -12.37
N VAL A 153 9.55 18.40 -11.50
CA VAL A 153 10.47 19.48 -11.89
C VAL A 153 11.83 18.92 -12.34
N ILE A 154 12.21 17.74 -11.86
CA ILE A 154 13.52 17.11 -12.13
C ILE A 154 13.48 16.19 -13.35
N TYR A 155 12.29 15.68 -13.70
CA TYR A 155 12.01 15.05 -14.99
C TYR A 155 12.13 16.08 -16.11
#